data_AF-R7T3B6-F1
#
_entry.id   AF-R7T3B6-F1
#
_cell.length_a   1.000
_cell.length_b   1.000
_cell.length_c   1.000
_cell.angle_alpha   90.00
_cell.angle_beta   90.00
_cell.angle_gamma   90.00
#
_symmetry.space_group_name_H-M   'P 1'
#
loop_
_entity.id
_entity.type
_entity.pdbx_description
1 polymer ?
#
loop_
_entity_poly.entity_id
_entity_poly.type
_entity_poly.pdbx_seq_one_letter_code
_entity_poly.pdbx_strand_id
1 'polypeptide(L)'
;DYLSKEEFDNIQVYIITKPKLTDKIITLNALGKKIIGCPICIEGRQYVRNALIFNLCLVVDDCVSAVKYENVIRKLAAYFTTLEVNFKL
;
A
#
# COMPACT_ATOMS: atom_id res chain seq x y z
N ASP A 1 3.94 -2.83 -16.19
CA ASP A 1 2.92 -1.75 -16.14
C ASP A 1 3.24 -0.74 -15.06
N TYR A 2 2.87 0.52 -15.26
CA TYR A 2 3.00 1.60 -14.28
C TYR A 2 1.79 2.54 -14.34
N LEU A 3 1.54 3.28 -13.26
CA LEU A 3 0.56 4.37 -13.23
C LEU A 3 1.27 5.67 -13.59
N SER A 4 0.76 6.38 -14.59
CA SER A 4 1.20 7.76 -14.85
C SER A 4 0.76 8.69 -13.71
N LYS A 5 1.36 9.88 -13.64
CA LYS A 5 1.06 10.86 -12.60
C LYS A 5 -0.42 11.25 -12.58
N GLU A 6 -1.00 11.53 -13.75
CA GLU A 6 -2.42 11.90 -13.87
C GLU A 6 -3.35 10.76 -13.43
N GLU A 7 -3.04 9.53 -13.82
CA GLU A 7 -3.77 8.34 -13.37
C GLU A 7 -3.70 8.17 -11.86
N PHE A 8 -2.51 8.36 -11.27
CA PHE A 8 -2.31 8.33 -9.83
C PHE A 8 -3.10 9.43 -9.12
N ASP A 9 -3.05 10.67 -9.61
CA ASP A 9 -3.72 11.81 -9.00
C ASP A 9 -5.26 11.61 -8.91
N ASN A 10 -5.84 10.88 -9.87
CA ASN A 10 -7.27 10.52 -9.87
C ASN A 10 -7.65 9.48 -8.80
N ILE A 11 -6.72 8.62 -8.40
CA ILE A 11 -6.99 7.48 -7.51
C ILE A 11 -6.24 7.56 -6.17
N GLN A 12 -5.39 8.58 -5.98
CA GLN A 12 -4.50 8.72 -4.82
C GLN A 12 -5.25 8.66 -3.48
N VAL A 13 -6.51 9.12 -3.43
CA VAL A 13 -7.34 9.11 -2.21
C VAL A 13 -7.67 7.68 -1.76
N TYR A 14 -7.72 6.74 -2.70
CA TYR A 14 -7.95 5.31 -2.43
C TYR A 14 -6.65 4.55 -2.13
N ILE A 15 -5.51 5.11 -2.50
CA ILE A 15 -4.16 4.56 -2.22
C ILE A 15 -3.64 5.07 -0.88
N ILE A 16 -3.83 6.35 -0.58
CA ILE A 16 -3.43 7.00 0.67
C ILE A 16 -4.59 6.92 1.64
N THR A 17 -4.80 5.71 2.17
CA THR A 17 -5.99 5.45 2.98
C THR A 17 -5.91 6.07 4.37
N LYS A 18 -7.08 6.43 4.91
CA LYS A 18 -7.20 6.88 6.30
C LYS A 18 -6.66 5.81 7.27
N PRO A 19 -6.15 6.19 8.45
CA PRO A 19 -5.62 5.25 9.45
C PRO A 19 -6.59 4.14 9.91
N LYS A 20 -7.90 4.28 9.65
CA LYS A 20 -8.89 3.24 9.96
C LYS A 20 -8.86 2.02 9.01
N LEU A 21 -8.13 2.12 7.89
CA LEU A 21 -8.03 1.08 6.86
C LEU A 21 -6.66 0.40 6.81
N THR A 22 -5.76 0.73 7.75
CA THR A 22 -4.44 0.10 7.84
C THR A 22 -4.52 -1.38 8.22
N ASP A 23 -3.52 -2.14 7.80
CA ASP A 23 -3.36 -3.60 7.90
C ASP A 23 -4.39 -4.45 7.13
N LYS A 24 -5.24 -3.81 6.31
CA LYS A 24 -6.16 -4.50 5.40
C LYS A 24 -5.62 -4.44 3.98
N ILE A 25 -5.81 -5.53 3.25
CA ILE A 25 -5.53 -5.52 1.82
C ILE A 25 -6.65 -4.77 1.13
N ILE A 26 -6.26 -3.82 0.29
CA ILE A 26 -7.18 -2.99 -0.48
C ILE A 26 -6.93 -3.29 -1.95
N THR A 27 -7.99 -3.69 -2.64
CA THR A 27 -7.95 -3.89 -4.09
C THR A 27 -8.78 -2.80 -4.75
N LEU A 28 -8.15 -2.06 -5.66
CA LEU A 28 -8.78 -1.03 -6.47
C LEU A 28 -8.69 -1.44 -7.94
N ASN A 29 -9.84 -1.51 -8.62
CA ASN A 29 -9.89 -1.68 -10.07
C ASN A 29 -10.22 -0.32 -10.67
N ALA A 30 -9.28 0.25 -11.43
CA ALA A 30 -9.42 1.56 -12.03
C ALA A 30 -8.58 1.66 -13.29
N LEU A 31 -9.07 2.39 -14.31
CA LEU A 31 -8.28 2.74 -15.50
C LEU A 31 -7.75 1.51 -16.28
N GLY A 32 -8.51 0.40 -16.28
CA GLY A 32 -8.09 -0.86 -16.90
C GLY A 32 -6.95 -1.58 -16.17
N LYS A 33 -6.60 -1.12 -14.95
CA LYS A 33 -5.57 -1.68 -14.09
C LYS A 33 -6.17 -2.10 -12.75
N LYS A 34 -5.48 -3.02 -12.09
CA LYS A 34 -5.81 -3.49 -10.76
C LYS A 34 -4.65 -3.19 -9.82
N ILE A 35 -4.97 -2.53 -8.71
CA ILE A 35 -4.00 -2.07 -7.73
C ILE A 35 -4.30 -2.79 -6.43
N ILE A 36 -3.30 -3.51 -5.92
CA ILE A 36 -3.39 -4.30 -4.70
C ILE A 36 -2.45 -3.68 -3.69
N GLY A 37 -3.02 -3.04 -2.68
CA GLY A 37 -2.29 -2.31 -1.65
C GLY A 37 -2.43 -2.92 -0.27
N CYS A 38 -1.43 -2.68 0.58
CA CYS A 38 -1.50 -2.95 2.01
C CYS A 38 -1.01 -1.71 2.77
N PRO A 39 -1.92 -0.81 3.20
CA PRO A 39 -1.55 0.37 3.97
C PRO A 39 -1.04 -0.04 5.36
N ILE A 40 0.13 0.46 5.72
CA ILE A 40 0.78 0.22 7.00
C ILE A 40 0.83 1.52 7.80
N CYS A 41 0.59 1.42 9.10
CA CYS A 41 0.79 2.51 10.05
C CYS A 41 1.68 2.03 11.19
N ILE A 42 2.83 2.69 11.36
CA ILE A 42 3.77 2.43 12.43
C ILE A 42 3.69 3.62 13.39
N GLU A 43 3.13 3.41 14.57
CA GLU A 43 3.10 4.44 15.61
C GLU A 43 4.47 4.59 16.27
N GLY A 44 4.85 5.83 16.58
CA GLY A 44 6.14 6.13 17.18
C GLY A 44 6.40 7.62 17.31
N ARG A 45 6.84 8.05 18.51
CA ARG A 45 7.17 9.46 18.80
C ARG A 45 8.36 9.99 17.98
N GLN A 46 9.14 9.08 17.38
CA GLN A 46 10.22 9.44 16.47
C GLN A 46 9.74 10.03 15.14
N TYR A 47 8.48 9.79 14.76
CA TYR A 47 7.92 10.31 13.51
C TYR A 47 7.24 11.66 13.72
N VAL A 48 7.34 12.55 12.72
CA VAL A 48 6.79 13.92 12.77
C VAL A 48 5.31 13.98 13.16
N ARG A 49 4.52 12.99 12.75
CA ARG A 49 3.07 12.89 13.06
C ARG A 49 2.76 11.88 14.17
N ASN A 50 3.76 11.46 14.95
CA ASN A 50 3.71 10.31 15.85
C ASN A 50 3.37 8.97 15.17
N ALA A 51 3.33 8.94 13.84
CA ALA A 51 3.12 7.76 13.04
C ALA A 51 3.78 7.92 11.66
N LEU A 52 4.38 6.83 11.18
CA LEU A 52 4.77 6.65 9.79
C LEU A 52 3.65 5.86 9.09
N ILE A 53 3.09 6.45 8.04
CA ILE A 53 2.04 5.83 7.23
C ILE A 53 2.58 5.68 5.82
N PHE A 54 2.58 4.46 5.31
CA PHE A 54 2.95 4.17 3.93
C PHE A 54 2.04 3.08 3.38
N ASN A 55 1.95 2.97 2.06
CA ASN A 55 1.19 1.90 1.41
C ASN A 55 2.08 1.23 0.36
N LEU A 56 2.29 -0.08 0.50
CA LEU A 56 2.93 -0.87 -0.52
C LEU A 56 1.86 -1.35 -1.50
N CYS A 57 1.97 -0.97 -2.77
CA CYS A 57 1.01 -1.34 -3.82
C CYS A 57 1.68 -2.09 -4.97
N LEU A 58 0.99 -3.11 -5.48
CA LEU A 58 1.29 -3.77 -6.75
C LEU A 58 0.26 -3.36 -7.79
N VAL A 59 0.74 -2.95 -8.96
CA VAL A 59 -0.09 -2.62 -10.11
C VAL A 59 -0.01 -3.79 -11.10
N VAL A 60 -1.15 -4.38 -11.43
CA VAL A 60 -1.28 -5.52 -12.35
C VAL A 60 -2.40 -5.26 -13.35
N ASP A 61 -2.45 -6.04 -14.43
CA ASP A 61 -3.56 -6.00 -15.38
C ASP A 61 -4.89 -6.38 -14.71
N ASP A 62 -5.99 -5.80 -15.18
CA ASP A 62 -7.31 -6.01 -14.60
C ASP A 62 -7.81 -7.47 -14.71
N CYS A 63 -7.30 -8.25 -15.66
CA CYS A 63 -7.62 -9.68 -15.79
C CYS A 63 -7.00 -10.56 -14.70
N VAL A 64 -6.03 -10.04 -13.94
CA VAL A 64 -5.27 -10.80 -12.95
C VAL A 64 -6.05 -10.90 -11.64
N SER A 65 -6.12 -12.09 -11.04
CA SER A 65 -6.78 -12.26 -9.73
C SER A 65 -5.93 -11.71 -8.59
N ALA A 66 -6.53 -10.82 -7.78
CA ALA A 66 -5.85 -10.18 -6.64
C ALA A 66 -5.40 -11.19 -5.57
N VAL A 67 -6.20 -12.25 -5.36
CA VAL A 67 -5.98 -13.30 -4.35
C VAL A 67 -4.58 -13.91 -4.44
N LYS A 68 -4.02 -14.01 -5.66
CA LYS A 68 -2.67 -14.56 -5.89
C LYS A 68 -1.56 -13.71 -5.26
N TYR A 69 -1.76 -12.39 -5.17
CA TYR A 69 -0.76 -11.44 -4.71
C TYR A 69 -0.98 -10.98 -3.28
N GLU A 70 -2.12 -11.30 -2.67
CA GLU A 70 -2.45 -10.93 -1.30
C GLU A 70 -1.41 -11.39 -0.27
N ASN A 71 -0.96 -12.64 -0.39
CA ASN A 71 0.05 -13.17 0.52
C ASN A 71 1.43 -12.52 0.29
N VAL A 72 1.73 -12.15 -0.95
CA VAL A 72 3.00 -11.50 -1.30
C VAL A 72 3.02 -10.07 -0.78
N ILE A 73 1.98 -9.28 -1.06
CA ILE A 73 1.88 -7.89 -0.61
C ILE A 73 1.92 -7.81 0.93
N ARG A 74 1.24 -8.73 1.62
CA ARG A 74 1.22 -8.79 3.08
C ARG A 74 2.60 -9.12 3.67
N LYS A 75 3.29 -10.12 3.10
CA LYS A 75 4.65 -10.49 3.54
C LYS A 75 5.64 -9.35 3.32
N LEU A 76 5.59 -8.70 2.16
CA LEU A 76 6.46 -7.57 1.85
C LEU A 76 6.17 -6.39 2.79
N ALA A 77 4.90 -6.04 2.97
CA ALA A 77 4.52 -4.95 3.88
C ALA A 77 5.02 -5.21 5.31
N ALA A 78 4.82 -6.42 5.84
CA ALA A 78 5.35 -6.83 7.15
C ALA A 78 6.89 -6.79 7.21
N TYR A 79 7.55 -7.16 6.11
CA TYR A 79 9.01 -7.09 6.01
C TYR A 79 9.51 -5.64 6.06
N PHE A 80 8.91 -4.72 5.29
CA PHE A 80 9.23 -3.29 5.37
C PHE A 80 8.95 -2.71 6.76
N THR A 81 7.85 -3.08 7.41
CA THR A 81 7.57 -2.70 8.80
C THR A 81 8.68 -3.16 9.73
N THR A 82 9.12 -4.41 9.58
CA THR A 82 10.20 -4.99 10.39
C THR A 82 11.52 -4.26 10.14
N LEU A 83 11.81 -3.94 8.87
CA LEU A 83 13.01 -3.19 8.52
C LEU A 83 13.00 -1.78 9.13
N GLU A 84 11.88 -1.08 9.04
CA GLU A 84 11.75 0.26 9.61
C GLU A 84 11.92 0.25 11.13
N VAL A 85 11.24 -0.66 11.82
CA VAL A 85 11.27 -0.72 13.29
C VAL A 85 12.64 -1.13 13.82
N ASN A 86 13.33 -2.06 13.15
CA ASN A 86 14.60 -2.62 13.63
C ASN A 86 15.85 -1.94 13.08
N PHE A 87 15.78 -1.36 11.89
CA PHE A 87 16.95 -0.81 11.19
C PHE A 87 16.79 0.66 10.76
N LYS A 88 15.59 1.28 10.94
CA LYS A 88 15.27 2.68 10.58
C LYS A 88 15.63 3.01 9.14
N LEU A 89 14.78 2.57 8.20
CA LEU A 89 14.94 2.89 6.78
C LEU A 89 14.68 4.38 6.51
#